data_AF-A0A2N1PXB5-F1
#
_entry.id   AF-A0A2N1PXB5-F1
#
_cell.length_a   1.000
_cell.length_b   1.000
_cell.length_c   1.000
_cell.angle_alpha   90.00
_cell.angle_beta   90.00
_cell.angle_gamma   90.00
#
_symmetry.space_group_name_H-M   'P 1'
#
loop_
_entity.id
_entity.type
_entity.pdbx_description
1 polymer ?
#
loop_
_entity_poly.entity_id
_entity_poly.type
_entity_poly.pdbx_seq_one_letter_code
_entity_poly.pdbx_strand_id
1 'polypeptide(L)'
;MICKLFRILISISANICPHLIKKDQQPATKKNWVTQTLSSYEACLKDKIKHAYNFKIIEVESNKYESDRIVQETGDYLIVANPSNPPLTEKEMDAVYDLPYTRLPHPKYHNKPAIPAYEMIRHSVNSHRGCFGGCSFCTISAHQGKFVSSRSKQSILREIEQVAEMPDFKGYISDVGGPSANMWKMKGKIENVCRSCKRPSCLFPKVCPNLDTDHSQMTELYKEIRNNPKIKKAFVGSGIRYDYLDHQEIQRSNFKEYITEIITHHVSGRLKVAPEHTSPKVLRLMRKPEFGLFKELKTVFDDVNLKTGMKQQLIPYFISSHPECHEEDMADTAIQTKNMDFKLEQVQDFTPTPMTLATVIYFTGFDPYTEKKIFTAKTPAEKQNQKQFFFWYKPEENKRIKQRLTQINRPDLINELFGQQLSKEKLNTPIYTKHKSKKTRI
;
A
#
# COMPACT_ATOMS: atom_id res chain seq x y z
N MET A 1 -11.83 -24.70 23.06
CA MET A 1 -10.58 -24.23 23.70
C MET A 1 -9.53 -23.75 22.71
N ILE A 2 -9.34 -24.41 21.57
CA ILE A 2 -8.43 -23.99 20.48
C ILE A 2 -8.79 -22.60 19.90
N CYS A 3 -10.08 -22.24 19.79
CA CYS A 3 -10.49 -20.89 19.33
C CYS A 3 -10.24 -19.74 20.31
N LYS A 4 -9.90 -20.00 21.59
CA LYS A 4 -9.51 -18.92 22.55
C LYS A 4 -8.01 -18.61 22.48
N LEU A 5 -7.16 -19.55 22.03
CA LEU A 5 -5.75 -19.28 21.72
C LEU A 5 -5.56 -18.37 20.50
N PHE A 6 -6.51 -18.38 19.55
CA PHE A 6 -6.47 -17.52 18.36
C PHE A 6 -6.63 -16.01 18.65
N ARG A 7 -6.88 -15.60 19.91
CA ARG A 7 -6.89 -14.19 20.33
C ARG A 7 -5.52 -13.65 20.76
N ILE A 8 -4.46 -14.48 20.76
CA ILE A 8 -3.17 -14.17 21.40
C ILE A 8 -2.03 -14.14 20.35
N LEU A 9 -2.20 -13.42 19.25
CA LEU A 9 -1.29 -13.35 18.08
C LEU A 9 -1.33 -14.60 17.18
N ILE A 10 -1.02 -14.35 15.90
CA ILE A 10 -0.82 -15.24 14.75
C ILE A 10 -1.94 -15.10 13.70
N SER A 11 -1.88 -14.01 12.95
CA SER A 11 -1.68 -14.20 11.51
C SER A 11 -0.23 -14.62 11.38
N ILE A 12 0.02 -15.78 10.78
CA ILE A 12 1.36 -16.29 10.49
C ILE A 12 2.07 -15.20 9.69
N SER A 13 2.93 -14.45 10.36
CA SER A 13 3.91 -13.63 9.67
C SER A 13 5.05 -14.57 9.33
N ALA A 14 5.53 -14.58 8.08
CA ALA A 14 6.63 -15.48 7.69
C ALA A 14 7.93 -15.20 8.50
N ASN A 15 7.98 -14.07 9.20
CA ASN A 15 9.16 -13.62 9.93
C ASN A 15 9.14 -13.93 11.43
N ILE A 16 7.97 -14.08 12.06
CA ILE A 16 7.87 -14.35 13.50
C ILE A 16 6.89 -15.50 13.73
N CYS A 17 7.43 -16.67 14.07
CA CYS A 17 6.66 -17.85 14.46
C CYS A 17 6.77 -18.03 15.98
N PRO A 18 5.77 -17.56 16.76
CA PRO A 18 5.81 -17.71 18.20
C PRO A 18 5.43 -19.13 18.62
N HIS A 19 6.04 -19.60 19.69
CA HIS A 19 5.71 -20.86 20.36
C HIS A 19 5.54 -20.63 21.86
N LEU A 20 4.85 -21.55 22.53
CA LEU A 20 4.62 -21.50 23.97
C LEU A 20 5.58 -22.44 24.69
N ILE A 21 6.17 -21.97 25.78
CA ILE A 21 6.90 -22.80 26.74
C ILE A 21 6.35 -22.55 28.15
N LYS A 22 6.57 -23.46 29.09
CA LYS A 22 6.24 -23.21 30.50
C LYS A 22 7.24 -22.21 31.10
N LYS A 23 6.80 -21.42 32.09
CA LYS A 23 7.64 -20.38 32.72
C LYS A 23 8.91 -20.90 33.42
N ASP A 24 8.90 -22.15 33.86
CA ASP A 24 10.05 -22.84 34.47
C ASP A 24 11.05 -23.37 33.44
N GLN A 25 10.70 -23.35 32.14
CA GLN A 25 11.57 -23.78 31.05
C GLN A 25 12.34 -22.61 30.47
N GLN A 26 13.57 -22.87 30.04
CA GLN A 26 14.34 -21.89 29.27
C GLN A 26 14.11 -22.08 27.76
N PRO A 27 13.86 -21.00 27.00
CA PRO A 27 13.75 -21.09 25.55
C PRO A 27 15.09 -21.44 24.92
N ALA A 28 15.06 -22.21 23.83
CA ALA A 28 16.23 -22.43 23.00
C ALA A 28 16.85 -21.09 22.59
N THR A 29 18.18 -20.98 22.70
CA THR A 29 18.91 -19.72 22.50
C THR A 29 20.20 -19.96 21.72
N LYS A 30 20.66 -18.94 20.99
CA LYS A 30 22.01 -18.88 20.43
C LYS A 30 22.83 -17.83 21.18
N LYS A 31 24.16 -17.95 21.18
CA LYS A 31 25.08 -17.07 21.93
C LYS A 31 24.91 -15.59 21.61
N ASN A 32 24.48 -15.26 20.39
CA ASN A 32 24.30 -13.89 19.90
C ASN A 32 22.85 -13.38 19.98
N TRP A 33 21.91 -14.14 20.52
CA TRP A 33 20.52 -13.70 20.62
C TRP A 33 20.31 -12.78 21.82
N VAL A 34 19.77 -11.59 21.55
CA VAL A 34 19.25 -10.66 22.55
C VAL A 34 17.75 -10.91 22.72
N THR A 35 17.24 -10.73 23.94
CA THR A 35 15.80 -10.89 24.25
C THR A 35 15.18 -9.55 24.64
N GLN A 36 14.05 -9.22 24.01
CA GLN A 36 13.14 -8.15 24.39
C GLN A 36 11.95 -8.75 25.15
N THR A 37 11.70 -8.27 26.38
CA THR A 37 10.57 -8.71 27.20
C THR A 37 9.42 -7.72 27.09
N LEU A 38 8.27 -8.23 26.64
CA LEU A 38 7.03 -7.47 26.57
C LEU A 38 6.31 -7.45 27.93
N SER A 39 5.44 -6.47 28.15
CA SER A 39 4.48 -6.51 29.25
C SER A 39 3.60 -7.76 29.14
N SER A 40 3.31 -8.41 30.27
CA SER A 40 2.48 -9.63 30.28
C SER A 40 1.08 -9.39 29.69
N TYR A 41 0.47 -10.46 29.20
CA TYR A 41 -0.90 -10.42 28.69
C TYR A 41 -1.87 -9.85 29.74
N GLU A 42 -1.74 -10.27 31.00
CA GLU A 42 -2.57 -9.82 32.12
C GLU A 42 -2.35 -8.33 32.42
N ALA A 43 -1.13 -7.83 32.28
CA ALA A 43 -0.85 -6.40 32.42
C ALA A 43 -1.50 -5.60 31.29
N CYS A 44 -1.48 -6.10 30.05
CA CYS A 44 -2.16 -5.49 28.91
C CYS A 44 -3.69 -5.49 29.02
N LEU A 45 -4.28 -6.49 29.70
CA LEU A 45 -5.72 -6.50 29.97
C LEU A 45 -6.15 -5.39 30.92
N LYS A 46 -5.28 -5.04 31.88
CA LYS A 46 -5.52 -3.97 32.85
C LYS A 46 -5.18 -2.59 32.29
N ASP A 47 -4.20 -2.51 31.39
CA ASP A 47 -3.71 -1.26 30.83
C ASP A 47 -3.44 -1.37 29.32
N LYS A 48 -4.32 -0.72 28.54
CA LYS A 48 -4.23 -0.68 27.07
C LYS A 48 -2.98 0.07 26.57
N ILE A 49 -2.39 0.95 27.36
CA ILE A 49 -1.17 1.67 26.98
C ILE A 49 0.01 0.69 26.94
N LYS A 50 0.08 -0.26 27.88
CA LYS A 50 1.09 -1.35 27.83
C LYS A 50 0.95 -2.19 26.56
N HIS A 51 -0.27 -2.46 26.11
CA HIS A 51 -0.50 -3.14 24.84
C HIS A 51 0.04 -2.33 23.65
N ALA A 52 -0.18 -1.01 23.63
CA ALA A 52 0.36 -0.14 22.58
C ALA A 52 1.89 -0.13 22.57
N TYR A 53 2.54 -0.06 23.73
CA TYR A 53 4.00 -0.13 23.82
C TYR A 53 4.56 -1.50 23.43
N ASN A 54 3.90 -2.59 23.78
CA ASN A 54 4.26 -3.92 23.29
C ASN A 54 4.24 -3.97 21.75
N PHE A 55 3.22 -3.37 21.12
CA PHE A 55 3.16 -3.29 19.66
C PHE A 55 4.34 -2.51 19.07
N LYS A 56 4.74 -1.38 19.66
CA LYS A 56 5.91 -0.61 19.20
C LYS A 56 7.18 -1.47 19.17
N ILE A 57 7.40 -2.30 20.19
CA ILE A 57 8.52 -3.25 20.22
C ILE A 57 8.39 -4.24 19.06
N ILE A 58 7.23 -4.89 18.92
CA ILE A 58 6.97 -5.87 17.86
C ILE A 58 7.18 -5.26 16.47
N GLU A 59 6.67 -4.05 16.20
CA GLU A 59 6.82 -3.38 14.91
C GLU A 59 8.29 -3.04 14.64
N VAL A 60 9.03 -2.54 15.62
CA VAL A 60 10.46 -2.24 15.46
C VAL A 60 11.23 -3.51 15.12
N GLU A 61 11.05 -4.58 15.90
CA GLU A 61 11.74 -5.85 15.69
C GLU A 61 11.38 -6.47 14.33
N SER A 62 10.11 -6.45 13.94
CA SER A 62 9.65 -6.97 12.63
C SER A 62 10.24 -6.22 11.43
N ASN A 63 10.72 -5.00 11.64
CA ASN A 63 11.32 -4.15 10.60
C ASN A 63 12.85 -4.11 10.65
N LYS A 64 13.50 -4.75 11.64
CA LYS A 64 14.96 -4.90 11.65
C LYS A 64 15.41 -5.92 10.61
N TYR A 65 16.65 -5.80 10.16
CA TYR A 65 17.27 -6.82 9.31
C TYR A 65 17.55 -8.09 10.12
N GLU A 66 18.01 -7.90 11.36
CA GLU A 66 18.21 -8.94 12.36
C GLU A 66 17.38 -8.55 13.58
N SER A 67 16.34 -9.33 13.88
CA SER A 67 15.43 -9.05 14.99
C SER A 67 15.91 -9.72 16.28
N ASP A 68 15.61 -9.07 17.41
CA ASP A 68 15.82 -9.68 18.72
C ASP A 68 14.71 -10.70 18.98
N ARG A 69 14.99 -11.66 19.86
CA ARG A 69 13.96 -12.56 20.37
C ARG A 69 12.95 -11.75 21.17
N ILE A 70 11.66 -11.98 20.97
CA ILE A 70 10.61 -11.35 21.76
C ILE A 70 10.00 -12.38 22.68
N VAL A 71 9.80 -12.03 23.95
CA VAL A 71 9.08 -12.88 24.91
C VAL A 71 7.94 -12.13 25.58
N GLN A 72 6.83 -12.82 25.84
CA GLN A 72 5.69 -12.27 26.56
C GLN A 72 5.09 -13.31 27.50
N GLU A 73 4.96 -12.97 28.78
CA GLU A 73 4.31 -13.83 29.76
C GLU A 73 2.78 -13.84 29.60
N THR A 74 2.18 -15.02 29.82
CA THR A 74 0.73 -15.22 29.87
C THR A 74 0.39 -16.47 30.69
N GLY A 75 -0.41 -16.33 31.76
CA GLY A 75 -0.71 -17.42 32.70
C GLY A 75 0.55 -18.14 33.20
N ASP A 76 0.60 -19.46 33.02
CA ASP A 76 1.74 -20.32 33.37
C ASP A 76 2.78 -20.47 32.25
N TYR A 77 2.61 -19.71 31.16
CA TYR A 77 3.39 -19.83 29.93
C TYR A 77 4.18 -18.57 29.60
N LEU A 78 5.19 -18.77 28.77
CA LEU A 78 5.94 -17.74 28.07
C LEU A 78 5.72 -17.93 26.57
N ILE A 79 5.22 -16.90 25.89
CA ILE A 79 5.20 -16.81 24.43
C ILE A 79 6.59 -16.39 23.99
N VAL A 80 7.20 -17.18 23.10
CA VAL A 80 8.55 -16.95 22.60
C VAL A 80 8.52 -16.82 21.09
N ALA A 81 8.88 -15.63 20.60
CA ALA A 81 9.05 -15.30 19.20
C ALA A 81 10.55 -15.23 18.91
N ASN A 82 11.09 -16.24 18.22
CA ASN A 82 12.51 -16.28 17.87
C ASN A 82 12.87 -15.19 16.84
N PRO A 83 14.15 -14.77 16.80
CA PRO A 83 14.67 -13.93 15.74
C PRO A 83 14.29 -14.44 14.35
N SER A 84 13.87 -13.51 13.50
CA SER A 84 13.53 -13.77 12.10
C SER A 84 14.75 -14.15 11.29
N ASN A 85 14.58 -14.99 10.28
CA ASN A 85 15.61 -15.21 9.28
C ASN A 85 15.88 -13.91 8.50
N PRO A 86 17.12 -13.71 8.01
CA PRO A 86 17.40 -12.60 7.11
C PRO A 86 16.57 -12.71 5.82
N PRO A 87 16.39 -11.60 5.09
CA PRO A 87 15.75 -11.62 3.78
C PRO A 87 16.39 -12.65 2.84
N LEU A 88 15.58 -13.36 2.07
CA LEU A 88 16.08 -14.38 1.13
C LEU A 88 16.98 -13.73 0.09
N THR A 89 18.08 -14.41 -0.22
CA THR A 89 18.92 -14.05 -1.37
C THR A 89 18.17 -14.27 -2.68
N GLU A 90 18.63 -13.64 -3.76
CA GLU A 90 18.05 -13.83 -5.10
C GLU A 90 18.05 -15.30 -5.53
N LYS A 91 19.13 -16.04 -5.21
CA LYS A 91 19.23 -17.48 -5.52
C LYS A 91 18.20 -18.29 -4.74
N GLU A 92 17.98 -17.97 -3.47
CA GLU A 92 16.96 -18.64 -2.66
C GLU A 92 15.54 -18.27 -3.11
N MET A 93 15.32 -17.00 -3.49
CA MET A 93 14.07 -16.57 -4.11
C MET A 93 13.79 -17.35 -5.39
N ASP A 94 14.75 -17.44 -6.30
CA ASP A 94 14.60 -18.24 -7.52
C ASP A 94 14.32 -19.70 -7.20
N ALA A 95 15.06 -20.31 -6.27
CA ALA A 95 14.85 -21.71 -5.87
C ALA A 95 13.44 -21.96 -5.32
N VAL A 96 12.87 -21.02 -4.57
CA VAL A 96 11.48 -21.12 -4.07
C VAL A 96 10.48 -21.10 -5.22
N TYR A 97 10.65 -20.21 -6.21
CA TYR A 97 9.71 -20.07 -7.32
C TYR A 97 9.92 -21.09 -8.44
N ASP A 98 11.10 -21.71 -8.52
CA ASP A 98 11.43 -22.79 -9.46
C ASP A 98 10.97 -24.18 -8.97
N LEU A 99 10.39 -24.28 -7.76
CA LEU A 99 9.72 -25.50 -7.31
C LEU A 99 8.57 -25.88 -8.26
N PRO A 100 8.29 -27.18 -8.46
CA PRO A 100 7.33 -27.66 -9.45
C PRO A 100 5.87 -27.47 -8.99
N TYR A 101 5.45 -26.23 -8.81
CA TYR A 101 4.08 -25.87 -8.46
C TYR A 101 3.13 -26.23 -9.61
N THR A 102 2.01 -26.87 -9.28
CA THR A 102 1.00 -27.22 -10.29
C THR A 102 0.30 -26.00 -10.89
N ARG A 103 0.36 -24.85 -10.20
CA ARG A 103 -0.43 -23.64 -10.48
C ARG A 103 -1.94 -23.88 -10.56
N LEU A 104 -2.42 -25.01 -10.06
CA LEU A 104 -3.84 -25.37 -10.04
C LEU A 104 -4.37 -25.36 -8.60
N PRO A 105 -5.68 -25.10 -8.39
CA PRO A 105 -6.30 -25.30 -7.10
C PRO A 105 -6.12 -26.73 -6.60
N HIS A 106 -6.14 -26.91 -5.27
CA HIS A 106 -6.07 -28.26 -4.70
C HIS A 106 -7.21 -29.15 -5.26
N PRO A 107 -6.96 -30.42 -5.60
CA PRO A 107 -7.96 -31.31 -6.19
C PRO A 107 -9.30 -31.45 -5.44
N LYS A 108 -9.33 -31.11 -4.14
CA LYS A 108 -10.54 -31.08 -3.30
C LYS A 108 -11.59 -30.08 -3.80
N TYR A 109 -11.19 -29.14 -4.67
CA TYR A 109 -12.06 -28.12 -5.23
C TYR A 109 -12.57 -28.44 -6.65
N HIS A 110 -12.19 -29.56 -7.27
CA HIS A 110 -12.59 -29.87 -8.67
C HIS A 110 -14.11 -29.91 -8.89
N ASN A 111 -14.86 -30.45 -7.93
CA ASN A 111 -16.34 -30.54 -8.00
C ASN A 111 -17.03 -29.40 -7.23
N LYS A 112 -16.32 -28.31 -6.96
CA LYS A 112 -16.86 -27.13 -6.26
C LYS A 112 -17.00 -25.96 -7.24
N PRO A 113 -17.79 -24.93 -6.88
CA PRO A 113 -17.85 -23.71 -7.68
C PRO A 113 -16.46 -23.14 -7.94
N ALA A 114 -16.31 -22.51 -9.11
CA ALA A 114 -15.07 -21.84 -9.50
C ALA A 114 -14.59 -20.91 -8.39
N ILE A 115 -13.28 -20.91 -8.14
CA ILE A 115 -12.67 -20.09 -7.10
C ILE A 115 -12.36 -18.72 -7.72
N PRO A 116 -13.12 -17.65 -7.39
CA PRO A 116 -12.95 -16.37 -8.10
C PRO A 116 -11.55 -15.78 -7.93
N ALA A 117 -10.94 -15.98 -6.74
CA ALA A 117 -9.58 -15.54 -6.48
C ALA A 117 -8.55 -16.25 -7.36
N TYR A 118 -8.74 -17.54 -7.66
CA TYR A 118 -7.86 -18.29 -8.56
C TYR A 118 -7.95 -17.74 -9.98
N GLU A 119 -9.16 -17.53 -10.49
CA GLU A 119 -9.40 -16.99 -11.83
C GLU A 119 -8.73 -15.63 -12.03
N MET A 120 -8.67 -14.80 -10.97
CA MET A 120 -8.00 -13.51 -11.02
C MET A 120 -6.46 -13.60 -11.10
N ILE A 121 -5.85 -14.61 -10.46
CA ILE A 121 -4.39 -14.64 -10.23
C ILE A 121 -3.65 -15.78 -10.96
N ARG A 122 -4.34 -16.72 -11.59
CA ARG A 122 -3.68 -17.91 -12.20
C ARG A 122 -2.62 -17.58 -13.26
N HIS A 123 -2.77 -16.43 -13.93
CA HIS A 123 -1.82 -15.92 -14.92
C HIS A 123 -0.99 -14.73 -14.40
N SER A 124 -0.86 -14.55 -13.09
CA SER A 124 0.07 -13.57 -12.52
C SER A 124 1.43 -14.19 -12.24
N VAL A 125 2.47 -13.34 -12.26
CA VAL A 125 3.85 -13.70 -11.96
C VAL A 125 4.39 -12.72 -10.93
N ASN A 126 4.89 -13.25 -9.81
CA ASN A 126 5.37 -12.43 -8.71
C ASN A 126 6.86 -12.14 -8.86
N SER A 127 7.29 -10.87 -8.93
CA SER A 127 8.70 -10.48 -9.12
C SER A 127 9.50 -10.39 -7.82
N HIS A 128 8.85 -10.07 -6.70
CA HIS A 128 9.51 -9.89 -5.41
C HIS A 128 8.54 -10.01 -4.22
N ARG A 129 9.11 -10.23 -3.04
CA ARG A 129 8.43 -10.17 -1.73
C ARG A 129 8.99 -9.04 -0.89
N GLY A 130 8.18 -8.56 0.05
CA GLY A 130 8.55 -7.47 0.97
C GLY A 130 8.07 -6.10 0.47
N CYS A 131 7.89 -5.17 1.40
CA CYS A 131 7.47 -3.79 1.09
C CYS A 131 8.05 -2.81 2.11
N PHE A 132 8.93 -1.93 1.64
CA PHE A 132 9.53 -0.88 2.49
C PHE A 132 8.63 0.36 2.67
N GLY A 133 7.37 0.25 2.26
CA GLY A 133 6.40 1.32 2.33
C GLY A 133 5.99 1.70 3.75
N GLY A 134 5.86 0.71 4.64
CA GLY A 134 5.60 0.91 6.07
C GLY A 134 4.25 1.55 6.41
N CYS A 135 3.23 1.41 5.55
CA CYS A 135 1.89 1.96 5.77
C CYS A 135 1.30 1.42 7.08
N SER A 136 0.78 2.30 7.93
CA SER A 136 0.40 1.95 9.32
C SER A 136 -0.80 1.01 9.44
N PHE A 137 -1.54 0.80 8.34
CA PHE A 137 -2.73 -0.06 8.24
C PHE A 137 -2.47 -1.34 7.40
N CYS A 138 -1.27 -1.50 6.84
CA CYS A 138 -0.91 -2.62 5.98
C CYS A 138 -0.07 -3.64 6.77
N THR A 139 -0.34 -4.94 6.60
CA THR A 139 0.40 -6.02 7.27
C THR A 139 1.54 -6.60 6.44
N ILE A 140 1.80 -6.09 5.23
CA ILE A 140 2.81 -6.69 4.34
C ILE A 140 4.19 -6.64 4.96
N SER A 141 4.60 -5.53 5.59
CA SER A 141 5.92 -5.44 6.25
C SER A 141 6.04 -6.41 7.42
N ALA A 142 4.95 -6.63 8.18
CA ALA A 142 4.93 -7.65 9.22
C ALA A 142 5.04 -9.07 8.62
N HIS A 143 4.28 -9.36 7.55
CA HIS A 143 4.18 -10.69 6.97
C HIS A 143 5.37 -11.10 6.08
N GLN A 144 5.83 -10.20 5.21
CA GLN A 144 6.88 -10.45 4.22
C GLN A 144 8.19 -9.72 4.53
N GLY A 145 8.20 -8.83 5.53
CA GLY A 145 9.36 -8.01 5.86
C GLY A 145 9.37 -6.66 5.14
N LYS A 146 10.12 -5.73 5.73
CA LYS A 146 10.40 -4.41 5.14
C LYS A 146 11.31 -4.50 3.92
N PHE A 147 12.30 -5.38 3.98
CA PHE A 147 13.32 -5.51 2.93
C PHE A 147 12.79 -6.32 1.76
N VAL A 148 13.04 -5.84 0.55
CA VAL A 148 12.59 -6.50 -0.67
C VAL A 148 13.54 -7.65 -1.02
N SER A 149 12.99 -8.85 -1.12
CA SER A 149 13.67 -10.03 -1.67
C SER A 149 13.18 -10.23 -3.10
N SER A 150 14.06 -10.02 -4.08
CA SER A 150 13.72 -10.05 -5.50
C SER A 150 14.15 -11.36 -6.15
N ARG A 151 13.36 -11.83 -7.11
CA ARG A 151 13.78 -12.87 -8.05
C ARG A 151 14.71 -12.31 -9.11
N SER A 152 15.50 -13.18 -9.73
CA SER A 152 16.24 -12.82 -10.93
C SER A 152 15.31 -12.54 -12.11
N LYS A 153 15.81 -11.76 -13.08
CA LYS A 153 15.10 -11.50 -14.33
C LYS A 153 14.78 -12.82 -15.03
N GLN A 154 15.76 -13.73 -15.06
CA GLN A 154 15.66 -15.02 -15.72
C GLN A 154 14.61 -15.93 -15.08
N SER A 155 14.49 -15.97 -13.74
CA SER A 155 13.43 -16.75 -13.08
C SER A 155 12.04 -16.22 -13.45
N ILE A 156 11.85 -14.89 -13.47
CA ILE A 156 10.57 -14.27 -13.86
C ILE A 156 10.21 -14.62 -15.31
N LEU A 157 11.16 -14.47 -16.24
CA LEU A 157 10.92 -14.78 -17.65
C LEU A 157 10.63 -16.26 -17.90
N ARG A 158 11.32 -17.17 -17.20
CA ARG A 158 11.02 -18.62 -17.26
C ARG A 158 9.60 -18.93 -16.79
N GLU A 159 9.13 -18.31 -15.71
CA GLU A 159 7.75 -18.53 -15.26
C GLU A 159 6.73 -17.93 -16.24
N ILE A 160 7.03 -16.80 -16.88
CA ILE A 160 6.18 -16.24 -17.93
C ILE A 160 6.05 -17.20 -19.12
N GLU A 161 7.13 -17.88 -19.53
CA GLU A 161 7.07 -18.93 -20.55
C GLU A 161 6.18 -20.10 -20.12
N GLN A 162 6.30 -20.56 -18.88
CA GLN A 162 5.45 -21.63 -18.34
C GLN A 162 3.97 -21.22 -18.30
N VAL A 163 3.67 -19.98 -17.90
CA VAL A 163 2.31 -19.44 -17.93
C VAL A 163 1.79 -19.36 -19.36
N ALA A 164 2.65 -19.02 -20.32
CA ALA A 164 2.27 -18.95 -21.73
C ALA A 164 1.94 -20.32 -22.34
N GLU A 165 2.42 -21.41 -21.73
CA GLU A 165 2.15 -22.80 -22.12
C GLU A 165 0.89 -23.38 -21.46
N MET A 166 0.26 -22.66 -20.53
CA MET A 166 -0.98 -23.12 -19.90
C MET A 166 -2.12 -23.22 -20.92
N PRO A 167 -2.94 -24.31 -20.92
CA PRO A 167 -3.98 -24.52 -21.93
C PRO A 167 -5.04 -23.42 -22.02
N ASP A 168 -5.31 -22.73 -20.90
CA ASP A 168 -6.30 -21.66 -20.78
C ASP A 168 -5.72 -20.25 -20.98
N PHE A 169 -4.42 -20.14 -21.29
CA PHE A 169 -3.75 -18.86 -21.49
C PHE A 169 -4.14 -18.21 -22.83
N LYS A 170 -4.52 -16.93 -22.77
CA LYS A 170 -5.02 -16.16 -23.94
C LYS A 170 -4.05 -15.09 -24.44
N GLY A 171 -2.81 -15.09 -23.95
CA GLY A 171 -1.80 -14.07 -24.24
C GLY A 171 -1.75 -12.91 -23.23
N TYR A 172 -2.50 -12.96 -22.13
CA TYR A 172 -2.58 -11.86 -21.15
C TYR A 172 -2.06 -12.29 -19.78
N ILE A 173 -0.93 -11.72 -19.35
CA ILE A 173 -0.43 -11.86 -17.98
C ILE A 173 -1.21 -10.88 -17.09
N SER A 174 -1.88 -11.38 -16.05
CA SER A 174 -2.82 -10.57 -15.26
C SER A 174 -2.14 -9.60 -14.30
N ASP A 175 -0.92 -9.92 -13.86
CA ASP A 175 -0.07 -9.04 -13.08
C ASP A 175 1.40 -9.50 -13.15
N VAL A 176 2.33 -8.56 -13.25
CA VAL A 176 3.76 -8.79 -13.02
C VAL A 176 4.21 -7.83 -11.92
N GLY A 177 4.52 -8.34 -10.74
CA GLY A 177 4.81 -7.43 -9.63
C GLY A 177 4.95 -8.10 -8.28
N GLY A 178 4.77 -7.32 -7.23
CA GLY A 178 4.78 -7.78 -5.84
C GLY A 178 3.81 -6.94 -5.02
N PRO A 179 3.99 -6.86 -3.70
CA PRO A 179 3.22 -5.96 -2.84
C PRO A 179 2.99 -4.55 -3.39
N SER A 180 4.01 -3.98 -4.03
CA SER A 180 3.87 -2.86 -4.95
C SER A 180 4.69 -3.16 -6.20
N ALA A 181 4.09 -2.96 -7.38
CA ALA A 181 4.69 -3.44 -8.62
C ALA A 181 6.07 -2.84 -8.91
N ASN A 182 6.33 -1.61 -8.45
CA ASN A 182 7.54 -0.86 -8.73
C ASN A 182 8.59 -0.90 -7.62
N MET A 183 8.72 -2.02 -6.89
CA MET A 183 9.77 -2.21 -5.86
C MET A 183 10.77 -3.30 -6.21
N TRP A 184 10.63 -4.00 -7.34
CA TRP A 184 11.55 -5.06 -7.75
C TRP A 184 12.98 -4.52 -7.87
N LYS A 185 13.94 -5.29 -7.36
CA LYS A 185 15.38 -5.00 -7.26
C LYS A 185 15.79 -3.81 -6.37
N MET A 186 14.84 -3.04 -5.84
CA MET A 186 15.14 -1.92 -4.96
C MET A 186 15.59 -2.40 -3.58
N LYS A 187 16.73 -1.87 -3.12
CA LYS A 187 17.31 -2.16 -1.80
C LYS A 187 18.12 -0.98 -1.29
N GLY A 188 18.65 -1.11 -0.08
CA GLY A 188 19.63 -0.14 0.41
C GLY A 188 20.92 -0.18 -0.39
N LYS A 189 21.46 0.98 -0.75
CA LYS A 189 22.76 1.15 -1.43
C LYS A 189 23.91 0.67 -0.54
N ILE A 190 23.83 0.98 0.77
CA ILE A 190 24.80 0.58 1.78
C ILE A 190 24.12 -0.39 2.75
N GLU A 191 24.51 -1.66 2.71
CA GLU A 191 23.86 -2.73 3.48
C GLU A 191 24.04 -2.57 4.99
N ASN A 192 25.22 -2.17 5.46
CA ASN A 192 25.49 -1.99 6.89
C ASN A 192 24.57 -0.93 7.54
N VAL A 193 24.19 0.11 6.79
CA VAL A 193 23.21 1.11 7.26
C VAL A 193 21.82 0.47 7.40
N CYS A 194 21.45 -0.43 6.49
CA CYS A 194 20.20 -1.16 6.55
C CYS A 194 20.16 -2.15 7.72
N ARG A 195 21.27 -2.82 8.04
CA ARG A 195 21.36 -3.77 9.16
C ARG A 195 21.08 -3.11 10.51
N SER A 196 21.53 -1.87 10.70
CA SER A 196 21.29 -1.08 11.92
C SER A 196 19.96 -0.30 11.93
N CYS A 197 19.18 -0.35 10.85
CA CYS A 197 18.01 0.51 10.66
C CYS A 197 16.75 -0.02 11.38
N LYS A 198 16.22 0.79 12.31
CA LYS A 198 14.96 0.51 13.04
C LYS A 198 13.73 1.21 12.46
N ARG A 199 13.87 1.98 11.38
CA ARG A 199 12.73 2.70 10.77
C ARG A 199 11.68 1.73 10.23
N PRO A 200 10.38 1.97 10.44
CA PRO A 200 9.31 1.13 9.90
C PRO A 200 9.04 1.39 8.40
N SER A 201 9.48 2.54 7.87
CA SER A 201 9.31 2.92 6.48
C SER A 201 10.60 3.52 5.91
N CYS A 202 10.92 3.15 4.67
CA CYS A 202 11.98 3.79 3.89
C CYS A 202 11.46 4.98 3.07
N LEU A 203 10.14 5.13 2.89
CA LEU A 203 9.54 6.21 2.10
C LEU A 203 9.06 7.38 2.97
N PHE A 204 8.69 7.11 4.22
CA PHE A 204 8.10 8.10 5.13
C PHE A 204 9.01 8.40 6.33
N PRO A 205 9.05 9.65 6.85
CA PRO A 205 8.38 10.87 6.35
C PRO A 205 9.03 11.48 5.09
N LYS A 206 10.27 11.08 4.81
CA LYS A 206 10.97 11.36 3.56
C LYS A 206 11.65 10.09 3.10
N VAL A 207 11.87 10.00 1.79
CA VAL A 207 12.56 8.85 1.20
C VAL A 207 13.98 8.75 1.76
N CYS A 208 14.35 7.54 2.16
CA CYS A 208 15.64 7.27 2.74
C CYS A 208 16.74 7.54 1.70
N PRO A 209 17.78 8.33 2.02
CA PRO A 209 18.86 8.61 1.06
C PRO A 209 19.66 7.36 0.68
N ASN A 210 19.65 6.34 1.56
CA ASN A 210 20.25 5.03 1.31
C ASN A 210 19.37 4.12 0.43
N LEU A 211 18.12 4.46 0.15
CA LEU A 211 17.26 3.62 -0.70
C LEU A 211 17.65 3.82 -2.18
N ASP A 212 17.82 2.72 -2.90
CA ASP A 212 17.83 2.73 -4.36
C ASP A 212 16.39 2.93 -4.88
N THR A 213 16.21 3.94 -5.72
CA THR A 213 14.92 4.33 -6.29
C THR A 213 14.96 4.33 -7.82
N ASP A 214 15.98 3.70 -8.42
CA ASP A 214 16.06 3.54 -9.85
C ASP A 214 15.01 2.54 -10.37
N HIS A 215 14.19 2.98 -11.32
CA HIS A 215 13.15 2.17 -11.96
C HIS A 215 13.59 1.56 -13.29
N SER A 216 14.80 1.88 -13.78
CA SER A 216 15.31 1.45 -15.09
C SER A 216 15.21 -0.07 -15.29
N GLN A 217 15.60 -0.84 -14.28
CA GLN A 217 15.57 -2.31 -14.32
C GLN A 217 14.15 -2.85 -14.49
N MET A 218 13.19 -2.29 -13.74
CA MET A 218 11.79 -2.71 -13.84
C MET A 218 11.19 -2.34 -15.20
N THR A 219 11.51 -1.15 -15.71
CA THR A 219 11.11 -0.72 -17.06
C THR A 219 11.63 -1.69 -18.13
N GLU A 220 12.90 -2.11 -18.02
CA GLU A 220 13.49 -3.05 -18.98
C GLU A 220 12.85 -4.44 -18.91
N LEU A 221 12.54 -4.94 -17.71
CA LEU A 221 11.79 -6.18 -17.54
C LEU A 221 10.44 -6.12 -18.27
N TYR A 222 9.68 -5.03 -18.11
CA TYR A 222 8.40 -4.85 -18.79
C TYR A 222 8.54 -4.80 -20.32
N LYS A 223 9.56 -4.08 -20.83
CA LYS A 223 9.86 -4.02 -22.27
C LYS A 223 10.19 -5.41 -22.84
N GLU A 224 10.97 -6.21 -22.12
CA GLU A 224 11.33 -7.57 -22.54
C GLU A 224 10.13 -8.51 -22.54
N ILE A 225 9.27 -8.46 -21.51
CA ILE A 225 8.02 -9.24 -21.46
C ILE A 225 7.11 -8.85 -22.62
N ARG A 226 7.01 -7.56 -22.94
CA ARG A 226 6.22 -7.06 -24.07
C ARG A 226 6.75 -7.54 -25.42
N ASN A 227 8.06 -7.72 -25.55
CA ASN A 227 8.69 -8.20 -26.79
C ASN A 227 8.56 -9.72 -26.98
N ASN A 228 8.03 -10.45 -25.99
CA ASN A 228 7.81 -11.88 -26.08
C ASN A 228 6.64 -12.20 -27.04
N PRO A 229 6.85 -13.00 -28.11
CA PRO A 229 5.84 -13.28 -29.12
C PRO A 229 4.63 -14.09 -28.60
N LYS A 230 4.78 -14.82 -27.49
CA LYS A 230 3.68 -15.56 -26.85
C LYS A 230 2.77 -14.65 -26.01
N ILE A 231 3.21 -13.42 -25.72
CA ILE A 231 2.52 -12.49 -24.81
C ILE A 231 1.93 -11.34 -25.63
N LYS A 232 0.60 -11.16 -25.57
CA LYS A 232 -0.08 -10.00 -26.17
C LYS A 232 0.06 -8.77 -25.28
N LYS A 233 -0.07 -8.94 -23.97
CA LYS A 233 0.07 -7.85 -22.99
C LYS A 233 0.33 -8.42 -21.59
N ALA A 234 1.20 -7.76 -20.85
CA ALA A 234 1.37 -7.99 -19.42
C ALA A 234 0.84 -6.79 -18.66
N PHE A 235 -0.03 -7.02 -17.68
CA PHE A 235 -0.65 -5.95 -16.93
C PHE A 235 0.07 -5.68 -15.61
N VAL A 236 -0.14 -4.47 -15.09
CA VAL A 236 0.13 -4.11 -13.69
C VAL A 236 -1.19 -4.09 -12.95
N GLY A 237 -1.52 -5.22 -12.33
CA GLY A 237 -2.64 -5.38 -11.42
C GLY A 237 -2.31 -4.96 -9.99
N SER A 238 -1.04 -5.05 -9.61
CA SER A 238 -0.51 -4.61 -8.33
C SER A 238 -0.33 -3.09 -8.30
N GLY A 239 -0.79 -2.43 -7.23
CA GLY A 239 -0.67 -0.98 -7.11
C GLY A 239 0.79 -0.48 -7.14
N ILE A 240 0.99 0.75 -7.61
CA ILE A 240 2.31 1.40 -7.63
C ILE A 240 2.43 2.45 -6.52
N ARG A 241 3.65 2.66 -6.04
CA ARG A 241 4.00 3.81 -5.19
C ARG A 241 4.46 4.97 -6.07
N TYR A 242 3.92 6.15 -5.80
CA TYR A 242 4.21 7.39 -6.54
C TYR A 242 5.03 8.40 -5.70
N ASP A 243 5.41 8.00 -4.49
CA ASP A 243 6.29 8.76 -3.59
C ASP A 243 7.61 9.16 -4.28
N TYR A 244 8.02 8.42 -5.31
CA TYR A 244 9.25 8.64 -6.06
C TYR A 244 9.28 9.91 -6.92
N LEU A 245 8.14 10.62 -7.04
CA LEU A 245 8.11 11.95 -7.67
C LEU A 245 8.85 13.01 -6.82
N ASP A 246 8.96 12.81 -5.51
CA ASP A 246 9.68 13.69 -4.57
C ASP A 246 11.17 13.34 -4.50
N HIS A 247 11.87 13.41 -5.64
CA HIS A 247 13.29 13.08 -5.77
C HIS A 247 14.07 14.05 -6.65
N GLN A 248 15.39 13.89 -6.64
CA GLN A 248 16.29 14.56 -7.59
C GLN A 248 15.94 14.20 -9.04
N GLU A 249 16.31 15.08 -9.97
CA GLU A 249 15.83 15.08 -11.36
C GLU A 249 16.07 13.75 -12.09
N ILE A 250 17.22 13.10 -11.89
CA ILE A 250 17.54 11.82 -12.56
C ILE A 250 16.57 10.72 -12.11
N GLN A 251 16.37 10.53 -10.80
CA GLN A 251 15.46 9.49 -10.30
C GLN A 251 14.00 9.80 -10.67
N ARG A 252 13.64 11.09 -10.64
CA ARG A 252 12.33 11.56 -11.09
C ARG A 252 12.12 11.29 -12.58
N SER A 253 13.16 11.46 -13.41
CA SER A 253 13.15 11.15 -14.85
C SER A 253 12.95 9.65 -15.09
N ASN A 254 13.74 8.79 -14.43
CA ASN A 254 13.61 7.34 -14.54
C ASN A 254 12.22 6.86 -14.10
N PHE A 255 11.64 7.48 -13.07
CA PHE A 255 10.27 7.20 -12.65
C PHE A 255 9.23 7.67 -13.68
N LYS A 256 9.41 8.83 -14.31
CA LYS A 256 8.54 9.30 -15.41
C LYS A 256 8.59 8.38 -16.62
N GLU A 257 9.76 7.86 -16.98
CA GLU A 257 9.89 6.85 -18.05
C GLU A 257 9.13 5.58 -17.67
N TYR A 258 9.33 5.08 -16.46
CA TYR A 258 8.61 3.92 -15.93
C TYR A 258 7.08 4.12 -16.00
N ILE A 259 6.57 5.25 -15.50
CA ILE A 259 5.14 5.57 -15.54
C ILE A 259 4.61 5.65 -16.97
N THR A 260 5.39 6.23 -17.90
CA THR A 260 5.02 6.31 -19.31
C THR A 260 4.91 4.90 -19.93
N GLU A 261 5.88 4.01 -19.67
CA GLU A 261 5.83 2.61 -20.09
C GLU A 261 4.57 1.91 -19.54
N ILE A 262 4.31 2.04 -18.24
CA ILE A 262 3.15 1.43 -17.60
C ILE A 262 1.83 1.90 -18.23
N ILE A 263 1.61 3.21 -18.31
CA ILE A 263 0.36 3.77 -18.83
C ILE A 263 0.14 3.35 -20.29
N THR A 264 1.22 3.32 -21.09
CA THR A 264 1.17 3.00 -22.52
C THR A 264 0.96 1.51 -22.78
N HIS A 265 1.62 0.64 -22.03
CA HIS A 265 1.73 -0.76 -22.41
C HIS A 265 1.23 -1.77 -21.37
N HIS A 266 0.99 -1.35 -20.12
CA HIS A 266 0.71 -2.30 -19.03
C HIS A 266 -0.55 -1.98 -18.21
N VAL A 267 -1.33 -0.97 -18.59
CA VAL A 267 -2.63 -0.69 -17.98
C VAL A 267 -3.77 -1.34 -18.77
N SER A 268 -4.71 -1.96 -18.05
CA SER A 268 -5.93 -2.60 -18.59
C SER A 268 -7.12 -1.64 -18.61
N GLY A 269 -6.94 -0.42 -19.11
CA GLY A 269 -7.96 0.64 -19.09
C GLY A 269 -8.01 1.45 -17.77
N ARG A 270 -7.58 0.86 -16.65
CA ARG A 270 -7.65 1.47 -15.31
C ARG A 270 -6.33 1.29 -14.56
N LEU A 271 -5.64 2.39 -14.28
CA LEU A 271 -4.45 2.40 -13.42
C LEU A 271 -4.90 2.64 -11.98
N LYS A 272 -4.67 1.67 -11.10
CA LYS A 272 -5.02 1.77 -9.69
C LYS A 272 -3.88 2.38 -8.89
N VAL A 273 -4.16 3.47 -8.19
CA VAL A 273 -3.19 4.15 -7.32
C VAL A 273 -3.86 4.54 -6.02
N ALA A 274 -3.14 4.41 -4.90
CA ALA A 274 -3.75 4.52 -3.58
C ALA A 274 -3.18 5.73 -2.80
N PRO A 275 -3.77 6.93 -2.97
CA PRO A 275 -3.46 8.08 -2.13
C PRO A 275 -3.98 7.93 -0.70
N GLU A 276 -5.00 7.10 -0.49
CA GLU A 276 -5.66 6.78 0.78
C GLU A 276 -6.43 7.90 1.44
N HIS A 277 -5.91 9.13 1.41
CA HIS A 277 -6.57 10.32 1.97
C HIS A 277 -6.02 11.60 1.35
N THR A 278 -6.70 12.73 1.60
CA THR A 278 -6.19 14.07 1.26
C THR A 278 -5.62 14.84 2.45
N SER A 279 -5.93 14.44 3.69
CA SER A 279 -5.65 15.22 4.90
C SER A 279 -4.23 14.97 5.39
N PRO A 280 -3.39 16.01 5.54
CA PRO A 280 -2.00 15.86 5.98
C PRO A 280 -1.85 15.13 7.31
N LYS A 281 -2.73 15.39 8.29
CA LYS A 281 -2.68 14.73 9.61
C LYS A 281 -3.03 13.25 9.52
N VAL A 282 -4.00 12.87 8.68
CA VAL A 282 -4.39 11.47 8.48
C VAL A 282 -3.31 10.74 7.69
N LEU A 283 -2.79 11.33 6.61
CA LEU A 283 -1.71 10.79 5.79
C LEU A 283 -0.43 10.56 6.59
N ARG A 284 -0.08 11.48 7.49
CA ARG A 284 1.04 11.33 8.42
C ARG A 284 0.89 10.09 9.30
N LEU A 285 -0.31 9.86 9.84
CA LEU A 285 -0.58 8.67 10.65
C LEU A 285 -0.63 7.40 9.81
N MET A 286 -1.09 7.49 8.57
CA MET A 286 -1.03 6.42 7.55
C MET A 286 0.40 6.09 7.10
N ARG A 287 1.38 6.97 7.40
CA ARG A 287 2.75 6.94 6.87
C ARG A 287 2.78 7.02 5.34
N LYS A 288 1.96 7.91 4.79
CA LYS A 288 1.83 8.22 3.37
C LYS A 288 2.32 9.63 3.08
N PRO A 289 2.75 9.93 1.84
CA PRO A 289 3.17 11.27 1.46
C PRO A 289 1.94 12.19 1.37
N GLU A 290 2.19 13.49 1.30
CA GLU A 290 1.16 14.50 1.11
C GLU A 290 0.41 14.34 -0.22
N PHE A 291 -0.87 14.72 -0.25
CA PHE A 291 -1.74 14.54 -1.41
C PHE A 291 -1.29 15.31 -2.67
N GLY A 292 -0.43 16.33 -2.50
CA GLY A 292 0.17 17.08 -3.61
C GLY A 292 0.90 16.19 -4.62
N LEU A 293 1.59 15.13 -4.18
CA LEU A 293 2.27 14.19 -5.09
C LEU A 293 1.29 13.40 -5.96
N PHE A 294 0.08 13.12 -5.45
CA PHE A 294 -0.95 12.47 -6.25
C PHE A 294 -1.48 13.40 -7.34
N LYS A 295 -1.61 14.71 -7.06
CA LYS A 295 -1.96 15.71 -8.08
C LYS A 295 -0.89 15.77 -9.17
N GLU A 296 0.38 15.73 -8.81
CA GLU A 296 1.48 15.68 -9.79
C GLU A 296 1.41 14.41 -10.65
N LEU A 297 1.19 13.25 -10.03
CA LEU A 297 0.99 12.00 -10.77
C LEU A 297 -0.17 12.11 -11.76
N LYS A 298 -1.29 12.73 -11.36
CA LYS A 298 -2.43 12.94 -12.26
C LYS A 298 -2.03 13.79 -13.46
N THR A 299 -1.26 14.86 -13.26
CA THR A 299 -0.75 15.69 -14.38
C THR A 299 0.07 14.87 -15.36
N VAL A 300 1.00 14.03 -14.86
CA VAL A 300 1.80 13.13 -15.70
C VAL A 300 0.90 12.13 -16.44
N PHE A 301 -0.08 11.56 -15.74
CA PHE A 301 -1.02 10.59 -16.32
C PHE A 301 -1.86 11.18 -17.44
N ASP A 302 -2.43 12.37 -17.23
CA ASP A 302 -3.24 13.07 -18.23
C ASP A 302 -2.41 13.46 -19.46
N ASP A 303 -1.17 13.92 -19.26
CA ASP A 303 -0.23 14.27 -20.34
C ASP A 303 0.14 13.05 -21.20
N VAL A 304 0.44 11.90 -20.59
CA VAL A 304 0.73 10.66 -21.31
C VAL A 304 -0.50 10.19 -22.11
N ASN A 305 -1.70 10.21 -21.51
CA ASN A 305 -2.94 9.87 -22.22
C ASN A 305 -3.17 10.78 -23.42
N LEU A 306 -2.98 12.10 -23.27
CA LEU A 306 -3.15 13.07 -24.33
C LEU A 306 -2.18 12.83 -25.49
N LYS A 307 -0.89 12.63 -25.18
CA LYS A 307 0.18 12.39 -26.18
C LYS A 307 0.00 11.09 -26.95
N THR A 308 -0.50 10.05 -26.29
CA THR A 308 -0.66 8.71 -26.87
C THR A 308 -2.06 8.48 -27.49
N GLY A 309 -3.00 9.41 -27.27
CA GLY A 309 -4.39 9.27 -27.69
C GLY A 309 -5.17 8.19 -26.92
N MET A 310 -4.62 7.71 -25.81
CA MET A 310 -5.28 6.69 -24.99
C MET A 310 -6.36 7.29 -24.08
N LYS A 311 -7.29 6.43 -23.68
CA LYS A 311 -8.39 6.77 -22.77
C LYS A 311 -8.28 5.99 -21.45
N GLN A 312 -7.06 5.87 -20.90
CA GLN A 312 -6.87 5.20 -19.61
C GLN A 312 -7.50 6.03 -18.50
N GLN A 313 -8.02 5.38 -17.47
CA GLN A 313 -8.58 6.03 -16.28
C GLN A 313 -7.65 5.83 -15.08
N LEU A 314 -7.34 6.90 -14.36
CA LEU A 314 -6.69 6.82 -13.06
C LEU A 314 -7.77 6.54 -12.01
N ILE A 315 -7.66 5.42 -11.30
CA ILE A 315 -8.62 5.02 -10.28
C ILE A 315 -7.96 5.17 -8.90
N PRO A 316 -8.27 6.25 -8.16
CA PRO A 316 -7.75 6.41 -6.82
C PRO A 316 -8.48 5.52 -5.81
N TYR A 317 -7.74 5.03 -4.82
CA TYR A 317 -8.27 4.33 -3.65
C TYR A 317 -8.18 5.22 -2.42
N PHE A 318 -9.30 5.36 -1.70
CA PHE A 318 -9.42 6.17 -0.49
C PHE A 318 -10.03 5.37 0.67
N ILE A 319 -9.60 5.70 1.89
CA ILE A 319 -9.97 5.03 3.12
C ILE A 319 -10.65 6.03 4.07
N SER A 320 -11.92 5.79 4.43
CA SER A 320 -12.63 6.52 5.51
C SER A 320 -12.36 5.89 6.87
N SER A 321 -12.67 6.61 7.96
CA SER A 321 -12.66 6.09 9.34
C SER A 321 -11.30 5.57 9.83
N HIS A 322 -10.21 5.91 9.15
CA HIS A 322 -8.86 5.67 9.66
C HIS A 322 -8.68 6.45 10.97
N PRO A 323 -7.88 5.96 11.94
CA PRO A 323 -7.50 6.77 13.10
C PRO A 323 -7.07 8.19 12.71
N GLU A 324 -7.43 9.17 13.54
CA GLU A 324 -7.24 10.62 13.33
C GLU A 324 -8.13 11.26 12.24
N CYS A 325 -8.87 10.48 11.45
CA CYS A 325 -9.80 10.99 10.45
C CYS A 325 -11.08 11.51 11.12
N HIS A 326 -11.43 12.76 10.86
CA HIS A 326 -12.68 13.38 11.28
C HIS A 326 -13.59 13.68 10.08
N GLU A 327 -14.82 14.10 10.33
CA GLU A 327 -15.80 14.35 9.27
C GLU A 327 -15.38 15.51 8.35
N GLU A 328 -14.68 16.51 8.88
CA GLU A 328 -14.12 17.63 8.12
C GLU A 328 -13.01 17.17 7.16
N ASP A 329 -12.23 16.16 7.55
CA ASP A 329 -11.20 15.57 6.68
C ASP A 329 -11.84 14.84 5.49
N MET A 330 -12.98 14.20 5.73
CA MET A 330 -13.77 13.53 4.69
C MET A 330 -14.48 14.52 3.77
N ALA A 331 -14.92 15.66 4.31
CA ALA A 331 -15.45 16.76 3.52
C ALA A 331 -14.37 17.35 2.59
N ASP A 332 -13.15 17.61 3.08
CA ASP A 332 -12.03 18.02 2.21
C ASP A 332 -11.73 16.94 1.15
N THR A 333 -11.70 15.67 1.52
CA THR A 333 -11.51 14.57 0.56
C THR A 333 -12.56 14.61 -0.56
N ALA A 334 -13.84 14.85 -0.23
CA ALA A 334 -14.90 15.01 -1.21
C ALA A 334 -14.71 16.24 -2.12
N ILE A 335 -14.30 17.37 -1.56
CA ILE A 335 -14.05 18.61 -2.32
C ILE A 335 -12.86 18.43 -3.27
N GLN A 336 -11.74 17.90 -2.80
CA GLN A 336 -10.53 17.69 -3.60
C GLN A 336 -10.79 16.70 -4.75
N THR A 337 -11.48 15.59 -4.46
CA THR A 337 -11.82 14.58 -5.48
C THR A 337 -12.81 15.11 -6.50
N LYS A 338 -13.84 15.87 -6.08
CA LYS A 338 -14.75 16.60 -6.98
C LYS A 338 -13.99 17.54 -7.91
N ASN A 339 -13.06 18.34 -7.37
CA ASN A 339 -12.28 19.29 -8.16
C ASN A 339 -11.34 18.63 -9.18
N MET A 340 -11.03 17.34 -8.98
CA MET A 340 -10.21 16.53 -9.89
C MET A 340 -11.07 15.63 -10.81
N ASP A 341 -12.40 15.83 -10.82
CA ASP A 341 -13.41 15.07 -11.56
C ASP A 341 -13.43 13.56 -11.23
N PHE A 342 -13.16 13.22 -9.96
CA PHE A 342 -13.29 11.86 -9.48
C PHE A 342 -14.65 11.63 -8.81
N LYS A 343 -15.44 10.74 -9.41
CA LYS A 343 -16.58 10.09 -8.75
C LYS A 343 -16.11 8.75 -8.21
N LEU A 344 -15.89 8.69 -6.90
CA LEU A 344 -15.35 7.50 -6.26
C LEU A 344 -16.38 6.38 -6.23
N GLU A 345 -15.98 5.21 -6.73
CA GLU A 345 -16.74 3.96 -6.67
C GLU A 345 -16.02 2.89 -5.84
N GLN A 346 -14.68 2.84 -5.96
CA GLN A 346 -13.82 1.92 -5.21
C GLN A 346 -13.28 2.63 -3.98
N VAL A 347 -14.01 2.51 -2.88
CA VAL A 347 -13.66 3.11 -1.58
C VAL A 347 -13.65 2.04 -0.49
N GLN A 348 -12.84 2.27 0.54
CA GLN A 348 -12.79 1.39 1.70
C GLN A 348 -13.11 2.15 2.97
N ASP A 349 -13.86 1.50 3.85
CA ASP A 349 -13.91 1.90 5.25
C ASP A 349 -12.80 1.19 6.02
N PHE A 350 -12.12 1.91 6.90
CA PHE A 350 -11.04 1.34 7.68
C PHE A 350 -11.51 0.10 8.44
N THR A 351 -10.86 -1.02 8.13
CA THR A 351 -11.09 -2.31 8.75
C THR A 351 -9.88 -2.65 9.60
N PRO A 352 -10.03 -2.73 10.94
CA PRO A 352 -8.91 -2.98 11.84
C PRO A 352 -8.25 -4.34 11.55
N THR A 353 -7.13 -4.30 10.84
CA THR A 353 -6.35 -5.48 10.48
C THR A 353 -5.34 -5.78 11.60
N PRO A 354 -5.33 -6.98 12.20
CA PRO A 354 -4.39 -7.33 13.26
C PRO A 354 -2.93 -7.05 12.87
N MET A 355 -2.09 -6.77 13.86
CA MET A 355 -0.65 -6.47 13.68
C MET A 355 -0.35 -5.17 12.91
N THR A 356 -1.25 -4.19 12.93
CA THR A 356 -1.04 -2.87 12.32
C THR A 356 -1.11 -1.76 13.36
N LEU A 357 -0.29 -0.72 13.19
CA LEU A 357 -0.27 0.45 14.08
C LEU A 357 -1.66 1.11 14.13
N ALA A 358 -2.31 1.27 12.98
CA ALA A 358 -3.65 1.84 12.90
C ALA A 358 -4.67 1.04 13.74
N THR A 359 -4.55 -0.29 13.78
CA THR A 359 -5.43 -1.14 14.58
C THR A 359 -5.13 -1.04 16.07
N VAL A 360 -3.86 -0.92 16.45
CA VAL A 360 -3.47 -0.66 17.84
C VAL A 360 -4.06 0.67 18.30
N ILE A 361 -3.90 1.73 17.51
CA ILE A 361 -4.49 3.04 17.81
C ILE A 361 -6.01 2.96 17.86
N TYR A 362 -6.65 2.26 16.91
CA TYR A 362 -8.08 2.00 16.93
C TYR A 362 -8.54 1.34 18.25
N PHE A 363 -7.81 0.33 18.73
CA PHE A 363 -8.17 -0.38 19.94
C PHE A 363 -7.92 0.43 21.23
N THR A 364 -6.76 1.08 21.32
CA THR A 364 -6.28 1.74 22.55
C THR A 364 -6.70 3.21 22.63
N GLY A 365 -6.96 3.86 21.50
CA GLY A 365 -7.13 5.31 21.39
C GLY A 365 -5.81 6.08 21.59
N PHE A 366 -4.66 5.40 21.49
CA PHE A 366 -3.34 5.93 21.84
C PHE A 366 -2.29 5.52 20.82
N ASP A 367 -1.52 6.50 20.33
CA ASP A 367 -0.36 6.25 19.45
C ASP A 367 0.92 6.05 20.29
N PRO A 368 1.52 4.85 20.30
CA PRO A 368 2.73 4.57 21.08
C PRO A 368 4.01 5.25 20.55
N TYR A 369 3.97 5.83 19.34
CA TYR A 369 5.11 6.57 18.80
C TYR A 369 5.10 8.04 19.20
N THR A 370 3.93 8.68 19.21
CA THR A 370 3.78 10.10 19.55
C THR A 370 3.30 10.34 20.97
N GLU A 371 2.84 9.30 21.66
CA GLU A 371 2.29 9.33 23.01
C GLU A 371 1.04 10.21 23.14
N LYS A 372 0.27 10.32 22.05
CA LYS A 372 -0.95 11.13 21.98
C LYS A 372 -2.20 10.26 21.97
N LYS A 373 -3.28 10.79 22.55
CA LYS A 373 -4.62 10.25 22.34
C LYS A 373 -5.08 10.60 20.92
N ILE A 374 -5.65 9.63 20.23
CA ILE A 374 -6.07 9.74 18.83
C ILE A 374 -7.56 9.41 18.71
N PHE A 375 -8.28 10.24 17.97
CA PHE A 375 -9.70 10.01 17.66
C PHE A 375 -9.84 8.80 16.73
N THR A 376 -10.85 7.95 16.99
CA THR A 376 -11.12 6.74 16.19
C THR A 376 -12.62 6.52 16.07
N ALA A 377 -13.14 6.49 14.84
CA ALA A 377 -14.55 6.19 14.58
C ALA A 377 -14.83 4.69 14.79
N LYS A 378 -15.72 4.35 15.72
CA LYS A 378 -15.98 2.96 16.13
C LYS A 378 -17.39 2.49 15.88
N THR A 379 -18.37 3.34 16.15
CA THR A 379 -19.78 3.00 15.99
C THR A 379 -20.16 2.98 14.50
N PRO A 380 -21.18 2.20 14.10
CA PRO A 380 -21.69 2.24 12.74
C PRO A 380 -22.10 3.64 12.30
N ALA A 381 -22.65 4.45 13.21
CA ALA A 381 -23.04 5.82 12.94
C ALA A 381 -21.82 6.72 12.63
N GLU A 382 -20.78 6.69 13.45
CA GLU A 382 -19.54 7.46 13.21
C GLU A 382 -18.89 7.08 11.87
N LYS A 383 -18.82 5.78 11.58
CA LYS A 383 -18.26 5.27 10.31
C LYS A 383 -19.10 5.70 9.11
N GLN A 384 -20.43 5.64 9.23
CA GLN A 384 -21.33 6.09 8.16
C GLN A 384 -21.25 7.61 7.95
N ASN A 385 -21.10 8.39 9.02
CA ASN A 385 -20.95 9.85 8.96
C ASN A 385 -19.72 10.27 8.15
N GLN A 386 -18.66 9.46 8.16
CA GLN A 386 -17.47 9.67 7.33
C GLN A 386 -17.62 9.10 5.92
N LYS A 387 -18.10 7.85 5.81
CA LYS A 387 -18.19 7.14 4.52
C LYS A 387 -19.10 7.82 3.50
N GLN A 388 -20.18 8.47 3.94
CA GLN A 388 -21.13 9.17 3.06
C GLN A 388 -20.47 10.20 2.14
N PHE A 389 -19.39 10.86 2.59
CA PHE A 389 -18.71 11.91 1.83
C PHE A 389 -18.10 11.42 0.51
N PHE A 390 -17.75 10.15 0.40
CA PHE A 390 -17.29 9.56 -0.87
C PHE A 390 -18.34 9.60 -1.98
N PHE A 391 -19.61 9.68 -1.60
CA PHE A 391 -20.75 9.58 -2.50
C PHE A 391 -21.52 10.90 -2.60
N TRP A 392 -20.84 12.04 -2.42
CA TRP A 392 -21.42 13.39 -2.46
C TRP A 392 -22.29 13.67 -3.70
N TYR A 393 -22.03 12.99 -4.81
CA TYR A 393 -22.76 13.13 -6.08
C TYR A 393 -24.13 12.41 -6.09
N LYS A 394 -24.43 11.58 -5.08
CA LYS A 394 -25.72 10.89 -4.97
C LYS A 394 -26.74 11.78 -4.25
N PRO A 395 -27.98 11.95 -4.77
CA PRO A 395 -28.98 12.84 -4.17
C PRO A 395 -29.31 12.53 -2.70
N GLU A 396 -29.36 11.24 -2.34
CA GLU A 396 -29.63 10.77 -0.99
C GLU A 396 -28.51 11.11 -0.01
N GLU A 397 -27.25 10.94 -0.42
CA GLU A 397 -26.08 11.26 0.41
C GLU A 397 -25.86 12.77 0.50
N ASN A 398 -26.16 13.53 -0.56
CA ASN A 398 -26.11 15.00 -0.55
C ASN A 398 -26.93 15.60 0.61
N LYS A 399 -28.17 15.13 0.79
CA LYS A 399 -29.05 15.59 1.88
C LYS A 399 -28.45 15.28 3.26
N ARG A 400 -27.93 14.06 3.43
CA ARG A 400 -27.32 13.61 4.69
C ARG A 400 -26.05 14.39 5.03
N ILE A 401 -25.18 14.61 4.04
CA ILE A 401 -23.96 15.40 4.19
C ILE A 401 -24.29 16.83 4.60
N LYS A 402 -25.25 17.50 3.95
CA LYS A 402 -25.67 18.86 4.32
C LYS A 402 -26.16 18.95 5.75
N GLN A 403 -27.05 18.05 6.15
CA GLN A 403 -27.54 17.99 7.53
C GLN A 403 -26.40 17.78 8.51
N ARG A 404 -25.47 16.87 8.19
CA ARG A 404 -24.35 16.57 9.08
C ARG A 404 -23.37 17.74 9.20
N LEU A 405 -23.02 18.38 8.10
CA LEU A 405 -22.16 19.58 8.09
C LEU A 405 -22.77 20.73 8.90
N THR A 406 -24.10 20.91 8.86
CA THR A 406 -24.79 21.87 9.74
C THR A 406 -24.67 21.47 11.22
N GLN A 407 -24.84 20.18 11.56
CA GLN A 407 -24.74 19.70 12.95
C GLN A 407 -23.34 19.86 13.53
N ILE A 408 -22.29 19.75 12.73
CA ILE A 408 -20.90 19.96 13.15
C ILE A 408 -20.45 21.43 13.01
N ASN A 409 -21.38 22.36 12.78
CA ASN A 409 -21.11 23.80 12.62
C ASN A 409 -20.12 24.15 11.49
N ARG A 410 -20.19 23.44 10.36
CA ARG A 410 -19.38 23.68 9.15
C ARG A 410 -20.22 23.96 7.89
N PRO A 411 -21.11 24.98 7.90
CA PRO A 411 -21.89 25.34 6.71
C PRO A 411 -21.03 25.89 5.56
N ASP A 412 -19.81 26.37 5.84
CA ASP A 412 -18.82 26.80 4.85
C ASP A 412 -18.48 25.66 3.87
N LEU A 413 -18.30 24.43 4.38
CA LEU A 413 -18.00 23.25 3.56
C LEU A 413 -19.17 22.82 2.67
N ILE A 414 -20.42 23.16 3.04
CA ILE A 414 -21.60 22.93 2.19
C ILE A 414 -21.48 23.77 0.92
N ASN A 415 -21.07 25.02 1.04
CA ASN A 415 -20.92 25.93 -0.10
C ASN A 415 -19.76 25.50 -1.01
N GLU A 416 -18.65 25.04 -0.44
CA GLU A 416 -17.54 24.52 -1.25
C GLU A 416 -17.92 23.23 -2.00
N LEU A 417 -18.61 22.30 -1.33
CA LEU A 417 -18.94 21.00 -1.90
C LEU A 417 -20.16 21.06 -2.85
N PHE A 418 -21.15 21.91 -2.58
CA PHE A 418 -22.42 21.94 -3.33
C PHE A 418 -22.80 23.30 -3.91
N GLY A 419 -22.09 24.37 -3.57
CA GLY A 419 -22.31 25.68 -4.19
C GLY A 419 -22.04 25.63 -5.69
N GLN A 420 -22.69 26.54 -6.42
CA GLN A 420 -22.37 26.77 -7.82
C GLN A 420 -20.92 27.24 -7.88
N GLN A 421 -20.03 26.44 -8.47
CA GLN A 421 -18.73 26.94 -8.92
C GLN A 421 -19.04 28.03 -9.93
N LEU A 422 -18.82 29.30 -9.57
CA LEU A 422 -18.58 30.33 -10.57
C LEU A 422 -17.46 29.79 -11.46
N SER A 423 -17.78 29.54 -12.72
CA SER A 423 -16.86 28.94 -13.67
C SER A 423 -15.53 29.69 -13.64
N LYS A 424 -14.45 29.00 -13.26
CA LYS A 424 -13.07 29.46 -13.47
C LYS A 424 -12.68 29.42 -14.96
N GLU A 425 -13.61 29.73 -15.86
CA GLU A 425 -13.41 29.80 -17.32
C GLU A 425 -12.98 31.20 -17.80
N LYS A 426 -12.63 32.13 -16.90
CA LYS A 426 -12.15 33.48 -17.29
C LYS A 426 -10.73 33.84 -16.86
N LEU A 427 -9.89 32.88 -16.48
CA LEU A 427 -8.50 33.20 -16.10
C LEU A 427 -7.40 32.50 -16.88
N ASN A 428 -7.69 31.72 -17.93
CA ASN A 428 -6.65 31.23 -18.85
C ASN A 428 -7.23 31.03 -20.26
N THR A 429 -7.59 32.12 -20.93
CA THR A 429 -7.65 32.12 -22.40
C THR A 429 -6.33 32.71 -22.90
N PRO A 430 -5.48 31.96 -23.63
CA PRO A 430 -4.37 32.58 -24.33
C PRO A 430 -4.97 33.53 -25.37
N ILE A 431 -4.65 34.82 -25.24
CA ILE A 431 -4.95 35.84 -26.25
C ILE A 431 -4.13 35.46 -27.49
N TYR A 432 -4.71 34.65 -28.38
CA TYR A 432 -4.23 34.53 -29.74
C TYR A 432 -4.57 35.84 -30.46
N THR A 433 -3.62 36.78 -30.45
CA THR A 433 -3.62 37.92 -31.34
C THR A 433 -3.50 37.41 -32.78
N LYS A 434 -4.61 37.46 -33.53
CA LYS A 434 -4.58 37.32 -34.99
C LYS A 434 -3.75 38.46 -35.58
N HIS A 435 -2.51 38.20 -35.94
CA HIS A 435 -1.77 39.04 -36.88
C HIS A 435 -2.50 39.02 -38.23
N LYS A 436 -3.15 40.14 -38.57
CA LYS A 436 -3.60 40.42 -39.94
C LYS A 436 -2.36 40.71 -40.79
N SER A 437 -2.00 39.80 -41.70
CA SER A 437 -1.06 40.10 -42.77
C SER A 437 -1.70 41.14 -43.71
N LYS A 438 -1.17 42.37 -43.71
CA LYS A 438 -1.45 43.33 -44.79
C LYS A 438 -0.71 42.84 -46.05
N LYS A 439 -1.46 42.42 -47.07
CA LYS A 439 -0.97 42.38 -48.45
C LYS A 439 -0.91 43.82 -48.93
N THR A 440 0.30 44.34 -49.13
CA THR A 440 0.55 45.59 -49.85
C THR A 440 0.60 45.23 -51.34
N ARG A 441 -0.29 45.82 -52.13
CA ARG A 441 -0.13 45.94 -53.58
C ARG A 441 0.84 47.08 -53.85
N ILE A 442 1.95 46.80 -54.52
CA ILE A 442 2.52 47.57 -55.64
C ILE A 442 3.00 46.55 -56.65
#